data_AF-A0A1X7GKZ5-F1
#
_entry.id   AF-A0A1X7GKZ5-F1
#
_cell.length_a   1.000
_cell.length_b   1.000
_cell.length_c   1.000
_cell.angle_alpha   90.00
_cell.angle_beta   90.00
_cell.angle_gamma   90.00
#
_symmetry.space_group_name_H-M   'P 1'
#
loop_
_entity.id
_entity.type
_entity.pdbx_description
1 polymer ?
#
loop_
_entity_poly.entity_id
_entity_poly.type
_entity_poly.pdbx_seq_one_letter_code
_entity_poly.pdbx_strand_id
1 'polypeptide(L)'
;MNKNLNNKYFIILNKDEIIFKCLNYNNKISLTRNYTLKNNPDNLLEELTNFFNHNLIELEKSLKNFIKEIYIIIDTDENLSVNLSAKYKVQSEKINGQKINDLLSTLKYQFTKYSNDQKVIHMMISRLLVDDEEKDFLFFKEASDSLTLEVNFKCLKNKTVQFIKKLCSNYQISVKKIMLVNHLRQFIENHTDDVVIIANKILSGEVKNEVFWITKKPINHGFFEKFFKFFN
;
A
#
# COMPACT_ATOMS: atom_id res chain seq x y z
N MET A 1 6.60 -21.37 21.85
CA MET A 1 6.37 -20.66 20.57
C MET A 1 7.30 -19.45 20.50
N ASN A 2 8.13 -19.33 19.46
CA ASN A 2 9.12 -18.25 19.35
C ASN A 2 8.41 -16.90 19.15
N LYS A 3 8.59 -15.96 20.09
CA LYS A 3 8.00 -14.60 20.04
C LYS A 3 8.39 -13.79 18.78
N ASN A 4 9.41 -14.22 18.04
CA ASN A 4 9.96 -13.54 16.86
C ASN A 4 9.24 -13.85 15.53
N LEU A 5 8.28 -14.79 15.52
CA LEU A 5 7.61 -15.22 14.27
C LEU A 5 6.64 -14.18 13.67
N ASN A 6 6.25 -13.15 14.44
CA ASN A 6 5.27 -12.15 14.00
C ASN A 6 5.86 -10.73 13.89
N ASN A 7 7.19 -10.58 13.85
CA ASN A 7 7.80 -9.28 13.67
C ASN A 7 7.52 -8.72 12.27
N LYS A 8 7.24 -7.42 12.18
CA LYS A 8 7.14 -6.70 10.91
C LYS A 8 8.40 -5.87 10.71
N TYR A 9 9.00 -5.98 9.53
CA TYR A 9 10.22 -5.26 9.18
C TYR A 9 9.89 -4.14 8.21
N PHE A 10 10.34 -2.94 8.53
CA PHE A 10 10.10 -1.73 7.75
C PHE A 10 11.43 -1.15 7.28
N ILE A 11 11.46 -0.71 6.03
CA ILE A 11 12.53 0.13 5.50
C ILE A 11 11.91 1.45 5.07
N ILE A 12 12.40 2.54 5.66
CA ILE A 12 12.04 3.90 5.30
C ILE A 12 13.15 4.43 4.40
N LEU A 13 12.79 4.87 3.21
CA LEU A 13 13.67 5.45 2.21
C LEU A 13 13.44 6.97 2.17
N ASN A 14 14.42 7.73 2.65
CA ASN A 14 14.44 9.19 2.59
C ASN A 14 15.57 9.65 1.66
N LYS A 15 15.62 10.96 1.36
CA LYS A 15 16.69 11.56 0.54
C LYS A 15 18.07 11.47 1.18
N ASP A 16 18.14 11.44 2.51
CA ASP A 16 19.40 11.54 3.25
C ASP A 16 19.79 10.23 3.96
N GLU A 17 18.82 9.37 4.23
CA GLU A 17 19.04 8.12 4.98
C GLU A 17 18.07 7.00 4.62
N ILE A 18 18.52 5.77 4.86
CA ILE A 18 17.69 4.57 4.94
C ILE A 18 17.54 4.18 6.40
N ILE A 19 16.31 4.01 6.86
CA ILE A 19 16.04 3.60 8.24
C ILE A 19 15.36 2.23 8.23
N PHE A 20 16.00 1.25 8.85
CA PHE A 20 15.39 -0.03 9.16
C PHE A 20 14.75 0.00 10.54
N LYS A 21 13.50 -0.44 10.64
CA LYS A 21 12.81 -0.64 11.92
C LYS A 21 12.18 -2.02 12.01
N CYS A 22 12.33 -2.65 13.16
CA CYS A 22 11.61 -3.87 13.51
C CYS A 22 10.49 -3.53 14.49
N LEU A 23 9.26 -3.86 14.10
CA LEU A 23 8.09 -3.78 14.96
C LEU A 23 7.78 -5.18 15.50
N ASN A 24 7.78 -5.32 16.82
CA ASN A 24 7.48 -6.59 17.46
C ASN A 24 5.98 -6.88 17.52
N TYR A 25 5.61 -8.07 18.00
CA TYR A 25 4.22 -8.51 18.15
C TYR A 25 3.36 -7.63 19.09
N ASN A 26 3.98 -6.82 19.95
CA ASN A 26 3.28 -5.86 20.82
C ASN A 26 3.12 -4.48 20.16
N ASN A 27 3.36 -4.37 18.85
CA ASN A 27 3.39 -3.09 18.12
C ASN A 27 4.39 -2.08 18.71
N LYS A 28 5.49 -2.56 19.31
CA LYS A 28 6.58 -1.71 19.81
C LYS A 28 7.80 -1.85 18.91
N ILE A 29 8.48 -0.74 18.66
CA ILE A 29 9.73 -0.71 17.90
C ILE A 29 10.81 -1.38 18.75
N SER A 30 11.31 -2.53 18.30
CA SER A 30 12.31 -3.33 19.02
C SER A 30 13.74 -3.12 18.52
N LEU A 31 13.89 -2.62 17.29
CA LEU A 31 15.19 -2.31 16.69
C LEU A 31 15.02 -1.15 15.72
N THR A 32 15.96 -0.21 15.75
CA THR A 32 16.11 0.85 14.75
C THR A 32 17.57 0.88 14.30
N ARG A 33 17.80 0.95 12.99
CA ARG A 33 19.13 1.14 12.39
C ARG A 33 19.03 2.18 11.29
N ASN A 34 19.84 3.22 11.40
CA ASN A 34 19.91 4.29 10.41
C ASN A 34 21.17 4.09 9.56
N TYR A 35 21.04 4.41 8.28
CA TYR A 35 22.11 4.34 7.30
C TYR A 35 22.10 5.63 6.50
N THR A 36 23.07 6.50 6.76
CA THR A 36 23.24 7.76 6.03
C THR A 36 23.74 7.45 4.62
N LEU A 37 23.09 8.06 3.63
CA LEU A 37 23.47 7.89 2.23
C LEU A 37 24.79 8.63 1.96
N LYS A 38 25.68 8.00 1.19
CA LYS A 38 27.00 8.57 0.86
C LYS A 38 27.00 9.26 -0.50
N ASN A 39 26.12 8.85 -1.41
CA ASN A 39 26.05 9.35 -2.77
C ASN A 39 24.82 10.25 -2.98
N ASN A 40 24.78 10.90 -4.14
CA ASN A 40 23.67 11.77 -4.57
C ASN A 40 22.31 11.03 -4.48
N PRO A 41 21.20 11.70 -4.11
CA PRO A 41 19.89 11.08 -3.91
C PRO A 41 19.32 10.39 -5.16
N ASP A 42 19.90 10.62 -6.34
CA ASP A 42 19.43 10.09 -7.62
C ASP A 42 19.70 8.58 -7.82
N ASN A 43 20.50 7.92 -6.98
CA ASN A 43 20.75 6.48 -7.11
C ASN A 43 20.21 5.63 -5.94
N LEU A 44 18.89 5.69 -5.74
CA LEU A 44 18.15 4.84 -4.79
C LEU A 44 18.47 3.32 -4.93
N LEU A 45 18.86 2.84 -6.13
CA LEU A 45 19.21 1.43 -6.36
C LEU A 45 20.44 1.05 -5.56
N GLU A 46 21.49 1.84 -5.77
CA GLU A 46 22.82 1.56 -5.29
C GLU A 46 22.84 1.69 -3.78
N GLU A 47 22.19 2.72 -3.24
CA GLU A 47 22.09 2.92 -1.81
C GLU A 47 21.30 1.81 -1.10
N LEU A 48 20.16 1.37 -1.66
CA LEU A 48 19.40 0.26 -1.08
C LEU A 48 20.14 -1.09 -1.22
N THR A 49 20.88 -1.28 -2.32
CA THR A 49 21.73 -2.47 -2.53
C THR A 49 22.89 -2.48 -1.52
N ASN A 50 23.57 -1.34 -1.35
CA ASN A 50 24.63 -1.14 -0.39
C ASN A 50 24.12 -1.38 1.04
N PHE A 51 22.95 -0.86 1.37
CA PHE A 51 22.30 -1.10 2.65
C PHE A 51 22.15 -2.61 2.92
N PHE A 52 21.57 -3.37 1.98
CA PHE A 52 21.41 -4.81 2.19
C PHE A 52 22.74 -5.56 2.26
N ASN A 53 23.69 -5.27 1.37
CA ASN A 53 24.99 -5.93 1.35
C ASN A 53 25.75 -5.79 2.68
N HIS A 54 25.71 -4.61 3.28
CA HIS A 54 26.46 -4.33 4.51
C HIS A 54 25.70 -4.68 5.78
N ASN A 55 24.37 -4.54 5.80
CA ASN A 55 23.61 -4.58 7.05
C ASN A 55 22.72 -5.82 7.20
N LEU A 56 22.32 -6.50 6.12
CA LEU A 56 21.28 -7.54 6.18
C LEU A 56 21.67 -8.69 7.11
N ILE A 57 22.89 -9.22 6.97
CA ILE A 57 23.37 -10.35 7.79
C ILE A 57 23.43 -9.97 9.27
N GLU A 58 23.90 -8.76 9.60
CA GLU A 58 23.98 -8.29 10.98
C GLU A 58 22.59 -8.06 11.59
N LEU A 59 21.67 -7.49 10.81
CA LEU A 59 20.28 -7.33 11.19
C LEU A 59 19.65 -8.68 11.52
N GLU A 60 19.74 -9.66 10.64
CA GLU A 60 19.18 -11.00 10.85
C GLU A 60 19.79 -11.72 12.05
N LYS A 61 21.12 -11.59 12.26
CA LYS A 61 21.81 -12.10 13.45
C LYS A 61 21.27 -11.46 14.73
N SER A 62 21.11 -10.13 14.75
CA SER A 62 20.59 -9.40 15.91
C SER A 62 19.14 -9.77 16.23
N LEU A 63 18.33 -10.02 15.20
CA LEU A 63 16.93 -10.42 15.31
C LEU A 63 16.75 -11.92 15.59
N LYS A 64 17.80 -12.72 15.39
CA LYS A 64 17.77 -14.19 15.40
C LYS A 64 16.67 -14.73 14.49
N ASN A 65 16.46 -14.08 13.34
CA ASN A 65 15.42 -14.44 12.37
C ASN A 65 15.77 -13.90 10.98
N PHE A 66 15.36 -14.63 9.94
CA PHE A 66 15.51 -14.20 8.55
C PHE A 66 14.43 -13.18 8.18
N ILE A 67 14.83 -12.14 7.46
CA ILE A 67 13.93 -11.09 6.97
C ILE A 67 13.40 -11.54 5.60
N LYS A 68 12.29 -12.29 5.61
CA LYS A 68 11.66 -12.78 4.36
C LYS A 68 10.70 -11.78 3.73
N GLU A 69 10.16 -10.87 4.53
CA GLU A 69 9.08 -9.96 4.12
C GLU A 69 9.33 -8.57 4.72
N ILE A 70 9.19 -7.53 3.91
CA ILE A 70 9.37 -6.14 4.35
C ILE A 70 8.24 -5.25 3.85
N TYR A 71 8.00 -4.18 4.60
CA TYR A 71 7.20 -3.04 4.23
C TYR A 71 8.13 -1.88 3.87
N ILE A 72 7.89 -1.24 2.74
CA ILE A 72 8.68 -0.10 2.28
C ILE A 72 7.87 1.17 2.50
N ILE A 73 8.48 2.17 3.11
CA ILE A 73 7.93 3.51 3.27
C ILE A 73 8.85 4.47 2.50
N ILE A 74 8.31 5.27 1.59
CA ILE A 74 9.11 6.16 0.74
C ILE A 74 8.73 7.62 1.05
N ASP A 75 9.74 8.44 1.39
CA ASP A 75 9.60 9.89 1.41
C ASP A 75 10.13 10.45 0.08
N THR A 76 9.22 10.82 -0.81
CA THR A 76 9.55 11.33 -2.14
C THR A 76 8.56 12.40 -2.59
N ASP A 77 9.08 13.41 -3.27
CA ASP A 77 8.27 14.44 -3.93
C ASP A 77 7.71 13.94 -5.28
N GLU A 78 8.27 12.86 -5.83
CA GLU A 78 7.85 12.25 -7.10
C GLU A 78 6.61 11.35 -6.95
N ASN A 79 5.59 11.85 -6.26
CA ASN A 79 4.30 11.19 -6.13
C ASN A 79 3.21 11.95 -6.89
N LEU A 80 2.21 11.22 -7.38
CA LEU A 80 1.04 11.80 -8.03
C LEU A 80 -0.20 11.59 -7.15
N SER A 81 -0.92 12.68 -6.88
CA SER A 81 -2.21 12.66 -6.19
C SER A 81 -3.33 12.92 -7.20
N VAL A 82 -4.32 12.03 -7.28
CA VAL A 82 -5.43 12.14 -8.24
C VAL A 82 -6.76 11.96 -7.52
N ASN A 83 -7.68 12.89 -7.72
CA ASN A 83 -9.07 12.76 -7.27
C ASN A 83 -9.91 12.26 -8.44
N LEU A 84 -10.69 11.20 -8.21
CA LEU A 84 -11.62 10.65 -9.18
C LEU A 84 -12.98 10.44 -8.54
N SER A 85 -14.03 10.54 -9.35
CA SER A 85 -15.40 10.28 -8.93
C SER A 85 -16.10 9.34 -9.90
N ALA A 86 -16.94 8.45 -9.40
CA ALA A 86 -17.88 7.67 -10.22
C ALA A 86 -19.29 7.78 -9.64
N LYS A 87 -20.25 8.15 -10.48
CA LYS A 87 -21.68 8.12 -10.16
C LYS A 87 -22.33 6.95 -10.87
N TYR A 88 -23.12 6.18 -10.12
CA TYR A 88 -23.98 5.12 -10.61
C TYR A 88 -25.42 5.47 -10.27
N LYS A 89 -26.33 5.33 -11.22
CA LYS A 89 -27.77 5.54 -11.03
C LYS A 89 -28.50 4.36 -11.63
N VAL A 90 -29.43 3.76 -10.90
CA VAL A 90 -30.19 2.60 -11.38
C VAL A 90 -31.56 3.04 -11.88
N GLN A 91 -32.06 2.33 -12.88
CA GLN A 91 -33.40 2.55 -13.43
C GLN A 91 -34.45 1.62 -12.83
N SER A 92 -34.06 0.53 -12.14
CA SER A 92 -35.01 -0.48 -11.64
C SER A 92 -34.58 -1.22 -10.36
N GLU A 93 -33.34 -1.70 -10.24
CA GLU A 93 -32.87 -2.43 -9.04
C GLU A 93 -32.14 -1.54 -8.04
N LYS A 94 -32.41 -1.74 -6.75
CA LYS A 94 -31.81 -0.95 -5.67
C LYS A 94 -30.33 -1.28 -5.46
N ILE A 95 -29.51 -0.26 -5.21
CA ILE A 95 -28.06 -0.42 -4.98
C ILE A 95 -27.82 -1.10 -3.63
N ASN A 96 -26.90 -2.07 -3.59
CA ASN A 96 -26.41 -2.70 -2.36
C ASN A 96 -24.94 -2.34 -2.07
N GLY A 97 -24.45 -2.65 -0.87
CA GLY A 97 -23.08 -2.34 -0.46
C GLY A 97 -21.97 -2.99 -1.32
N GLN A 98 -22.28 -4.06 -2.06
CA GLN A 98 -21.32 -4.66 -2.98
C GLN A 98 -20.98 -3.73 -4.15
N LYS A 99 -21.91 -2.83 -4.53
CA LYS A 99 -21.69 -1.86 -5.60
C LYS A 99 -20.55 -0.88 -5.29
N ILE A 100 -20.32 -0.57 -4.01
CA ILE A 100 -19.16 0.25 -3.60
C ILE A 100 -17.85 -0.43 -4.02
N ASN A 101 -17.71 -1.74 -3.76
CA ASN A 101 -16.51 -2.50 -4.15
C ASN A 101 -16.32 -2.55 -5.68
N ASP A 102 -17.43 -2.66 -6.43
CA ASP A 102 -17.39 -2.65 -7.89
C ASP A 102 -16.94 -1.28 -8.43
N LEU A 103 -17.47 -0.19 -7.87
CA LEU A 103 -17.07 1.18 -8.25
C LEU A 103 -15.60 1.45 -7.89
N LEU A 104 -15.15 1.05 -6.69
CA LEU A 104 -13.75 1.14 -6.28
C LEU A 104 -12.82 0.40 -7.26
N SER A 105 -13.20 -0.83 -7.62
CA SER A 105 -12.44 -1.66 -8.56
C SER A 105 -12.42 -1.05 -9.96
N THR A 106 -13.56 -0.51 -10.40
CA THR A 106 -13.69 0.17 -11.70
C THR A 106 -12.82 1.41 -11.77
N LEU A 107 -12.91 2.30 -10.78
CA LEU A 107 -12.09 3.52 -10.70
C LEU A 107 -10.60 3.20 -10.78
N LYS A 108 -10.14 2.21 -10.00
CA LYS A 108 -8.74 1.76 -10.03
C LYS A 108 -8.35 1.17 -11.37
N TYR A 109 -9.20 0.33 -11.97
CA TYR A 109 -8.94 -0.27 -13.29
C TYR A 109 -8.81 0.81 -14.37
N GLN A 110 -9.79 1.71 -14.46
CA GLN A 110 -9.81 2.81 -15.44
C GLN A 110 -8.56 3.69 -15.30
N PHE A 111 -8.23 4.09 -14.07
CA PHE A 111 -7.01 4.86 -13.82
C PHE A 111 -5.76 4.09 -14.22
N THR A 112 -5.62 2.83 -13.82
CA THR A 112 -4.44 2.01 -14.15
C THR A 112 -4.29 1.84 -15.68
N LYS A 113 -5.40 1.74 -16.42
CA LYS A 113 -5.40 1.61 -17.87
C LYS A 113 -4.93 2.88 -18.61
N TYR A 114 -5.23 4.07 -18.09
CA TYR A 114 -5.00 5.35 -18.80
C TYR A 114 -3.98 6.29 -18.16
N SER A 115 -3.46 5.99 -16.96
CA SER A 115 -2.58 6.90 -16.20
C SER A 115 -1.12 6.95 -16.66
N ASN A 116 -0.76 6.29 -17.75
CA ASN A 116 0.59 6.26 -18.34
C ASN A 116 1.72 6.12 -17.31
N ASP A 117 2.03 4.87 -16.95
CA ASP A 117 3.13 4.46 -16.06
C ASP A 117 2.98 4.82 -14.57
N GLN A 118 1.74 4.96 -14.08
CA GLN A 118 1.48 5.18 -12.64
C GLN A 118 0.91 3.93 -11.97
N LYS A 119 1.38 3.68 -10.74
CA LYS A 119 0.86 2.65 -9.85
C LYS A 119 0.14 3.29 -8.69
N VAL A 120 -1.11 2.91 -8.47
CA VAL A 120 -1.86 3.28 -7.25
C VAL A 120 -1.22 2.57 -6.05
N ILE A 121 -0.75 3.36 -5.09
CA ILE A 121 -0.14 2.92 -3.82
C ILE A 121 -1.16 2.98 -2.69
N HIS A 122 -1.86 4.11 -2.57
CA HIS A 122 -2.96 4.31 -1.63
C HIS A 122 -4.23 4.75 -2.36
N MET A 123 -5.37 4.38 -1.80
CA MET A 123 -6.68 4.75 -2.28
C MET A 123 -7.56 5.02 -1.07
N MET A 124 -8.06 6.26 -0.97
CA MET A 124 -8.96 6.66 0.10
C MET A 124 -10.33 7.02 -0.44
N ILE A 125 -11.38 6.62 0.26
CA ILE A 125 -12.72 7.14 0.04
C ILE A 125 -12.77 8.54 0.66
N SER A 126 -12.94 9.55 -0.20
CA SER A 126 -13.05 10.95 0.22
C SER A 126 -14.50 11.30 0.55
N ARG A 127 -15.45 10.84 -0.28
CA ARG A 127 -16.88 11.03 -0.08
C ARG A 127 -17.70 9.87 -0.62
N LEU A 128 -18.84 9.63 0.01
CA LEU A 128 -19.89 8.74 -0.45
C LEU A 128 -21.21 9.50 -0.44
N LEU A 129 -21.83 9.65 -1.60
CA LEU A 129 -23.17 10.24 -1.72
C LEU A 129 -24.16 9.13 -2.08
N VAL A 130 -25.25 9.04 -1.34
CA VAL A 130 -26.36 8.12 -1.55
C VAL A 130 -27.58 8.98 -1.78
N ASP A 131 -28.18 8.88 -2.96
CA ASP A 131 -29.31 9.74 -3.35
C ASP A 131 -28.99 11.23 -3.17
N ASP A 132 -27.77 11.59 -3.57
CA ASP A 132 -27.17 12.93 -3.48
C ASP A 132 -26.99 13.47 -2.04
N GLU A 133 -27.20 12.64 -1.01
CA GLU A 133 -26.86 12.94 0.39
C GLU A 133 -25.55 12.27 0.82
N GLU A 134 -24.69 13.01 1.53
CA GLU A 134 -23.44 12.46 2.06
C GLU A 134 -23.72 11.47 3.19
N LYS A 135 -23.15 10.27 3.10
CA LYS A 135 -23.29 9.19 4.08
C LYS A 135 -21.93 8.66 4.51
N ASP A 136 -21.86 8.13 5.72
CA ASP A 136 -20.71 7.34 6.17
C ASP A 136 -20.70 5.98 5.46
N PHE A 137 -19.61 5.67 4.78
CA PHE A 137 -19.42 4.43 4.02
C PHE A 137 -19.45 3.17 4.89
N LEU A 138 -19.24 3.29 6.22
CA LEU A 138 -19.34 2.17 7.16
C LEU A 138 -20.76 1.63 7.33
N PHE A 139 -21.78 2.43 7.01
CA PHE A 139 -23.18 2.11 7.32
C PHE A 139 -24.05 1.92 6.07
N PHE A 140 -23.45 1.86 4.87
CA PHE A 140 -24.25 1.67 3.66
C PHE A 140 -24.76 0.23 3.54
N LYS A 141 -26.00 0.03 4.01
CA LYS A 141 -26.81 -1.18 3.84
C LYS A 141 -28.12 -0.91 3.10
N GLU A 142 -28.35 0.33 2.69
CA GLU A 142 -29.63 0.78 2.21
C GLU A 142 -29.75 0.68 0.71
N ALA A 143 -30.94 0.30 0.30
CA ALA A 143 -31.40 0.37 -1.07
C ALA A 143 -31.52 1.82 -1.53
N SER A 144 -30.65 2.25 -2.45
CA SER A 144 -30.67 3.60 -3.03
C SER A 144 -30.82 3.58 -4.55
N ASP A 145 -31.24 4.72 -5.10
CA ASP A 145 -31.44 4.92 -6.53
C ASP A 145 -30.15 5.42 -7.21
N SER A 146 -29.30 6.11 -6.45
CA SER A 146 -28.01 6.60 -6.91
C SER A 146 -26.92 6.54 -5.86
N LEU A 147 -25.70 6.30 -6.33
CA LEU A 147 -24.50 6.20 -5.54
C LEU A 147 -23.39 6.97 -6.24
N THR A 148 -22.79 7.95 -5.57
CA THR A 148 -21.58 8.62 -6.04
C THR A 148 -20.45 8.34 -5.07
N LEU A 149 -19.32 7.93 -5.63
CA LEU A 149 -18.12 7.61 -4.87
C LEU A 149 -16.99 8.51 -5.34
N GLU A 150 -16.42 9.29 -4.42
CA GLU A 150 -15.23 10.10 -4.64
C GLU A 150 -14.04 9.47 -3.93
N VAL A 151 -12.92 9.36 -4.64
CA VAL A 151 -11.70 8.71 -4.15
C VAL A 151 -10.47 9.55 -4.43
N ASN A 152 -9.51 9.50 -3.52
CA ASN A 152 -8.17 10.04 -3.71
C ASN A 152 -7.18 8.89 -3.92
N PHE A 153 -6.43 8.94 -5.01
CA PHE A 153 -5.31 8.04 -5.27
C PHE A 153 -4.00 8.73 -4.96
N LYS A 154 -3.10 8.01 -4.28
CA LYS A 154 -1.69 8.34 -4.21
C LYS A 154 -0.89 7.33 -5.02
N CYS A 155 -0.06 7.83 -5.91
CA CYS A 155 0.58 7.03 -6.95
C CYS A 155 2.09 7.24 -6.99
N LEU A 156 2.79 6.20 -7.45
CA LEU A 156 4.20 6.23 -7.82
C LEU A 156 4.38 5.70 -9.24
N LYS A 157 5.49 6.05 -9.89
CA LYS A 157 5.87 5.44 -11.17
C LYS A 157 5.97 3.92 -11.06
N ASN A 158 5.44 3.16 -12.04
CA ASN A 158 5.56 1.70 -11.99
C ASN A 158 7.02 1.27 -11.99
N LYS A 159 7.89 1.98 -12.72
CA LYS A 159 9.33 1.72 -12.74
C LYS A 159 9.91 1.70 -11.33
N THR A 160 9.64 2.70 -10.50
CA THR A 160 10.08 2.78 -9.10
C THR A 160 9.57 1.59 -8.28
N VAL A 161 8.28 1.27 -8.40
CA VAL A 161 7.67 0.13 -7.67
C VAL A 161 8.27 -1.21 -8.09
N GLN A 162 8.42 -1.46 -9.39
CA GLN A 162 8.96 -2.71 -9.94
C GLN A 162 10.43 -2.88 -9.56
N PHE A 163 11.18 -1.78 -9.62
CA PHE A 163 12.57 -1.74 -9.26
C PHE A 163 12.80 -2.12 -7.79
N ILE A 164 12.07 -1.52 -6.85
CA ILE A 164 12.20 -1.82 -5.42
C ILE A 164 11.91 -3.30 -5.17
N LYS A 165 10.83 -3.81 -5.78
CA LYS A 165 10.47 -5.23 -5.68
C LYS A 165 11.55 -6.16 -6.22
N LYS A 166 12.12 -5.82 -7.38
CA LYS A 166 13.19 -6.61 -8.01
C LYS A 166 14.45 -6.62 -7.16
N LEU A 167 14.89 -5.45 -6.67
CA LEU A 167 16.05 -5.35 -5.79
C LEU A 167 15.87 -6.23 -4.55
N CYS A 168 14.76 -6.09 -3.82
CA CYS A 168 14.51 -6.90 -2.62
C CYS A 168 14.46 -8.41 -2.93
N SER A 169 13.92 -8.79 -4.09
CA SER A 169 13.85 -10.20 -4.49
C SER A 169 15.22 -10.84 -4.71
N ASN A 170 16.25 -10.06 -5.10
CA ASN A 170 17.63 -10.55 -5.21
C ASN A 170 18.19 -11.04 -3.86
N TYR A 171 17.64 -10.54 -2.76
CA TYR A 171 17.97 -10.92 -1.39
C TYR A 171 16.95 -11.91 -0.79
N GLN A 172 16.08 -12.50 -1.61
CA GLN A 172 14.99 -13.39 -1.19
C GLN A 172 13.94 -12.69 -0.28
N ILE A 173 13.85 -11.37 -0.36
CA ILE A 173 12.94 -10.56 0.45
C ILE A 173 11.73 -10.14 -0.40
N SER A 174 10.53 -10.47 0.07
CA SER A 174 9.28 -10.06 -0.56
C SER A 174 8.79 -8.71 -0.01
N VAL A 175 8.54 -7.74 -0.89
CA VAL A 175 7.92 -6.46 -0.52
C VAL A 175 6.40 -6.64 -0.39
N LYS A 176 5.87 -6.53 0.83
CA LYS A 176 4.44 -6.71 1.13
C LYS A 176 3.58 -5.53 0.73
N LYS A 177 3.97 -4.33 1.14
CA LYS A 177 3.31 -3.08 0.79
C LYS A 177 4.37 -1.99 0.66
N ILE A 178 4.16 -1.09 -0.29
CA ILE A 178 4.86 0.18 -0.39
C ILE A 178 3.89 1.24 0.12
N MET A 179 4.37 2.20 0.90
CA MET A 179 3.57 3.30 1.45
C MET A 179 4.33 4.61 1.28
N LEU A 180 3.63 5.74 1.27
CA LEU A 180 4.23 7.06 1.13
C LEU A 180 4.20 7.81 2.45
N VAL A 181 5.32 8.42 2.84
CA VAL A 181 5.39 9.20 4.09
C VAL A 181 4.37 10.32 4.11
N ASN A 182 4.21 11.06 3.00
CA ASN A 182 3.25 12.15 2.90
C ASN A 182 1.79 11.70 3.11
N HIS A 183 1.45 10.45 2.73
CA HIS A 183 0.16 9.84 3.00
C HIS A 183 0.01 9.47 4.47
N LEU A 184 1.03 8.82 5.04
CA LEU A 184 1.03 8.42 6.46
C LEU A 184 0.93 9.64 7.39
N ARG A 185 1.57 10.76 7.05
CA ARG A 185 1.56 11.99 7.86
C ARG A 185 0.15 12.57 8.05
N GLN A 186 -0.81 12.25 7.19
CA GLN A 186 -2.21 12.69 7.33
C GLN A 186 -2.94 12.06 8.51
N PHE A 187 -2.41 10.95 9.05
CA PHE A 187 -2.98 10.19 10.16
C PHE A 187 -2.19 10.33 11.46
N ILE A 188 -1.29 11.33 11.53
CA ILE A 188 -0.59 11.68 12.76
C ILE A 188 -1.61 12.33 13.70
N GLU A 189 -1.97 11.64 14.78
CA GLU A 189 -2.83 12.19 15.84
C GLU A 189 -2.00 13.00 16.84
N ASN A 190 -0.79 12.53 17.16
CA ASN A 190 0.18 13.23 18.00
C ASN A 190 1.49 13.46 17.25
N HIS A 191 2.08 14.66 17.35
CA HIS A 191 3.34 15.02 16.67
C HIS A 191 4.55 14.12 17.00
N THR A 192 4.43 13.21 17.97
CA THR A 192 5.45 12.24 18.38
C THR A 192 5.29 10.86 17.76
N ASP A 193 4.23 10.61 16.98
CA ASP A 193 3.94 9.29 16.46
C ASP A 193 4.94 8.88 15.37
N ASP A 194 5.62 7.75 15.59
CA ASP A 194 6.55 7.20 14.62
C ASP A 194 5.80 6.72 13.37
N VAL A 195 6.30 7.06 12.19
CA VAL A 195 5.71 6.70 10.89
C VAL A 195 5.44 5.20 10.75
N VAL A 196 6.25 4.34 11.38
CA VAL A 196 6.04 2.87 11.38
C VAL A 196 4.82 2.46 12.20
N ILE A 197 4.52 3.16 13.29
CA ILE A 197 3.32 2.90 14.10
C ILE A 197 2.07 3.25 13.29
N ILE A 198 2.09 4.37 12.59
CA ILE A 198 0.98 4.78 11.73
C ILE A 198 0.81 3.85 10.53
N ALA A 199 1.91 3.48 9.88
CA ALA A 199 1.90 2.47 8.83
C ALA A 199 1.27 1.16 9.35
N ASN A 200 1.59 0.76 10.58
CA ASN A 200 1.00 -0.42 11.20
C ASN A 200 -0.50 -0.27 11.49
N LYS A 201 -0.98 0.88 11.99
CA LYS A 201 -2.41 1.20 12.16
C LYS A 201 -3.19 1.10 10.84
N ILE A 202 -2.60 1.58 9.75
CA ILE A 202 -3.18 1.40 8.41
C ILE A 202 -3.19 -0.10 8.08
N LEU A 203 -2.07 -0.81 8.20
CA LEU A 203 -2.00 -2.23 7.87
C LEU A 203 -2.94 -3.12 8.73
N SER A 204 -3.32 -2.70 9.94
CA SER A 204 -4.32 -3.38 10.78
C SER A 204 -5.77 -3.04 10.43
N GLY A 205 -6.01 -2.09 9.52
CA GLY A 205 -7.35 -1.67 9.10
C GLY A 205 -8.01 -0.66 10.05
N GLU A 206 -7.25 -0.01 10.92
CA GLU A 206 -7.79 1.02 11.84
C GLU A 206 -8.19 2.30 11.10
N VAL A 207 -7.57 2.58 9.95
CA VAL A 207 -7.95 3.69 9.07
C VAL A 207 -9.10 3.28 8.17
N LYS A 208 -10.32 3.64 8.61
CA LYS A 208 -11.58 3.22 7.99
C LYS A 208 -11.72 3.62 6.52
N ASN A 209 -11.26 4.80 6.13
CA ASN A 209 -11.43 5.33 4.78
C ASN A 209 -10.37 4.79 3.78
N GLU A 210 -9.34 4.08 4.25
CA GLU A 210 -8.31 3.47 3.39
C GLU A 210 -8.83 2.17 2.79
N VAL A 211 -8.72 2.05 1.46
CA VAL A 211 -9.17 0.87 0.73
C VAL A 211 -8.09 -0.20 0.71
N PHE A 212 -8.39 -1.38 1.25
CA PHE A 212 -7.50 -2.55 1.21
C PHE A 212 -7.90 -3.51 0.09
N TRP A 213 -7.01 -3.69 -0.87
CA TRP A 213 -7.22 -4.70 -1.92
C TRP A 213 -6.68 -6.05 -1.47
N ILE A 214 -7.58 -7.01 -1.32
CA ILE A 214 -7.22 -8.39 -1.04
C ILE A 214 -7.11 -9.11 -2.38
N THR A 215 -5.91 -9.53 -2.75
CA THR A 215 -5.75 -10.44 -3.89
C THR A 215 -6.37 -11.78 -3.51
N LYS A 216 -7.49 -12.15 -4.16
CA LYS A 216 -8.00 -13.51 -4.08
C LYS A 216 -6.89 -14.45 -4.57
N LYS A 217 -6.66 -15.56 -3.86
CA LYS A 217 -5.73 -16.59 -4.34
C LYS A 217 -6.12 -16.94 -5.78
N PRO A 218 -5.17 -16.99 -6.74
CA PRO A 218 -5.51 -17.37 -8.09
C PRO A 218 -6.15 -18.75 -8.03
N ILE A 219 -7.42 -18.83 -8.43
CA ILE A 219 -8.09 -20.10 -8.64
C ILE A 219 -7.35 -20.75 -9.81
N ASN A 220 -6.91 -22.00 -9.65
CA ASN A 220 -6.29 -22.72 -10.74
C ASN A 220 -7.35 -22.90 -11.85
N HIS A 221 -7.29 -22.02 -12.84
CA HIS A 221 -8.14 -22.08 -14.00
C HIS A 221 -7.84 -23.35 -14.80
N GLY A 222 -8.89 -24.09 -15.16
CA GLY A 222 -8.78 -25.24 -16.05
C GLY A 222 -8.23 -24.85 -17.42
N PHE A 223 -7.75 -25.82 -18.20
CA PHE A 223 -7.19 -25.59 -19.53
C PHE A 223 -8.10 -24.73 -20.42
N PHE A 224 -9.40 -25.03 -20.46
CA PHE A 224 -10.37 -24.28 -21.27
C PHE A 224 -10.56 -22.83 -20.79
N GLU A 225 -10.58 -22.59 -19.48
CA GLU A 225 -10.69 -21.22 -18.96
C GLU A 225 -9.45 -20.38 -19.29
N LYS A 226 -8.26 -21.01 -19.28
CA LYS A 226 -7.03 -20.37 -19.74
C LYS A 226 -7.06 -20.10 -21.25
N PHE A 227 -7.58 -21.06 -22.03
CA PHE A 227 -7.72 -20.94 -23.48
C PHE A 227 -8.63 -19.78 -23.87
N PHE A 228 -9.84 -19.68 -23.30
CA PHE A 228 -10.75 -18.58 -23.65
C PHE A 228 -10.26 -17.20 -23.19
N LYS A 229 -9.55 -17.11 -22.05
CA LYS A 229 -8.91 -15.85 -21.62
C LYS A 229 -7.78 -15.38 -22.55
N PHE A 230 -7.20 -16.27 -23.35
CA PHE A 230 -6.16 -15.91 -24.31
C PHE A 230 -6.69 -15.13 -25.52
N PHE A 231 -7.99 -15.26 -25.83
CA PHE A 231 -8.63 -14.63 -26.99
C PHE A 231 -9.42 -13.35 -26.67
N ASN A 232 -9.42 -12.89 -25.41
CA ASN A 232 -10.03 -11.63 -24.96
C ASN A 232 -8.96 -10.57 -24.70
#